data_AF-A0A936L0S3-F1
#
_entry.id   AF-A0A936L0S3-F1
#
_cell.length_a   1.000
_cell.length_b   1.000
_cell.length_c   1.000
_cell.angle_alpha   90.00
_cell.angle_beta   90.00
_cell.angle_gamma   90.00
#
_symmetry.space_group_name_H-M   'P 1'
#
loop_
_entity.id
_entity.type
_entity.pdbx_description
1 polymer ?
#
loop_
_entity_poly.entity_id
_entity_poly.type
_entity_poly.pdbx_seq_one_letter_code
_entity_poly.pdbx_strand_id
1 'polypeptide(L)'
;MKLIVIPNEYEPVCLKELRKVTNNYSHLQGDCMQETKSTLRVLQMNHCAYCERKLDTVFIEHFIPQSAGSGLEFDNFLAVCSGNYYTDKLKGNKIEHCDTKKGNVNLNIDPRKNDHIDTLSYSEDASLTSEVMIFQHDIDDILNLNFYELKRERQDAYNKIDLEYIVGEAHQIFPLKDRLRKILSMAERGEFEFSAYIKFRVVARLKYIENSENE
;
A
#
# COMPACT_ATOMS: atom_id res chain seq x y z
N MET A 1 -5.53 -2.16 -0.15
CA MET A 1 -4.86 -0.99 0.44
C MET A 1 -4.95 -1.13 1.95
N LYS A 2 -3.87 -0.78 2.65
CA LYS A 2 -3.86 -0.65 4.11
C LYS A 2 -3.99 0.82 4.50
N LEU A 3 -4.44 1.07 5.73
CA LEU A 3 -4.46 2.42 6.28
C LEU A 3 -3.03 2.97 6.37
N ILE A 4 -2.84 4.18 5.86
CA ILE A 4 -1.58 4.92 5.93
C ILE A 4 -1.71 6.00 7.00
N VAL A 5 -0.83 5.95 7.99
CA VAL A 5 -0.79 6.94 9.07
C VAL A 5 0.48 7.77 8.91
N ILE A 6 0.32 9.09 8.73
CA ILE A 6 1.43 10.04 8.60
C ILE A 6 1.25 11.11 9.68
N PRO A 7 1.77 10.86 10.89
CA PRO A 7 1.64 11.80 11.98
C PRO A 7 2.56 13.01 11.76
N ASN A 8 2.02 14.22 11.87
CA ASN A 8 2.75 15.46 11.64
C ASN A 8 3.90 15.69 12.64
N GLU A 9 3.90 15.01 13.79
CA GLU A 9 5.02 15.05 14.74
C GLU A 9 6.31 14.46 14.16
N TYR A 10 6.22 13.54 13.19
CA TYR A 10 7.37 12.96 12.49
C TYR A 10 7.81 13.76 11.26
N GLU A 11 7.13 14.86 10.92
CA GLU A 11 7.56 15.71 9.82
C GLU A 11 9.02 16.19 10.05
N PRO A 12 9.93 15.96 9.08
CA PRO A 12 11.34 16.36 9.18
C PRO A 12 11.52 17.83 9.51
N VAL A 13 12.50 18.14 10.38
CA VAL A 13 12.79 19.53 10.77
C VAL A 13 13.18 20.35 9.54
N CYS A 14 13.98 19.79 8.64
CA CYS A 14 14.37 20.48 7.41
C CYS A 14 13.17 20.87 6.54
N LEU A 15 12.13 20.03 6.48
CA LEU A 15 10.92 20.27 5.70
C LEU A 15 10.07 21.36 6.36
N LYS A 16 9.94 21.34 7.70
CA LYS A 16 9.30 22.40 8.48
C LYS A 16 9.97 23.76 8.24
N GLU A 17 11.29 23.81 8.24
CA GLU A 17 12.03 25.06 7.99
C GLU A 17 11.90 25.50 6.52
N LEU A 18 11.97 24.57 5.56
CA LEU A 18 11.79 24.88 4.14
C LEU A 18 10.41 25.50 3.85
N ARG A 19 9.35 24.97 4.48
CA ARG A 19 7.97 25.48 4.39
C ARG A 19 7.80 26.92 4.84
N LYS A 20 8.65 27.40 5.76
CA LYS A 20 8.63 28.82 6.20
C LYS A 20 9.16 29.76 5.12
N VAL A 21 9.97 29.25 4.19
CA VAL A 21 10.64 30.03 3.15
C VAL A 21 9.89 29.93 1.81
N THR A 22 9.36 28.76 1.49
CA THR A 22 8.65 28.51 0.22
C THR A 22 7.61 27.41 0.39
N ASN A 23 6.65 27.32 -0.51
CA ASN A 23 5.81 26.13 -0.67
C ASN A 23 6.09 25.38 -1.99
N ASN A 24 7.18 25.71 -2.70
CA ASN A 24 7.50 25.07 -3.97
C ASN A 24 8.21 23.73 -3.74
N TYR A 25 7.57 22.62 -4.12
CA TYR A 25 8.13 21.27 -4.01
C TYR A 25 9.48 21.11 -4.71
N SER A 26 9.72 21.84 -5.79
CA SER A 26 11.00 21.77 -6.52
C SER A 26 12.21 22.19 -5.68
N HIS A 27 12.01 22.89 -4.56
CA HIS A 27 13.09 23.26 -3.63
C HIS A 27 13.38 22.16 -2.59
N LEU A 28 12.55 21.13 -2.47
CA LEU A 28 12.85 19.95 -1.65
C LEU A 28 13.87 19.09 -2.38
N GLN A 29 15.15 19.24 -2.02
CA GLN A 29 16.27 18.56 -2.68
C GLN A 29 17.32 18.11 -1.66
N GLY A 30 18.33 17.38 -2.14
CA GLY A 30 19.48 16.96 -1.35
C GLY A 30 19.10 16.17 -0.09
N ASP A 31 19.77 16.48 1.01
CA ASP A 31 19.60 15.76 2.28
C ASP A 31 18.16 15.84 2.81
N CYS A 32 17.50 16.99 2.64
CA CYS A 32 16.13 17.14 3.14
C CYS A 32 15.12 16.27 2.38
N MET A 33 15.31 16.11 1.06
CA MET A 33 14.53 15.16 0.27
C MET A 33 14.76 13.71 0.74
N GLN A 34 16.01 13.34 1.04
CA GLN A 34 16.33 11.98 1.49
C GLN A 34 15.78 11.69 2.90
N GLU A 35 15.85 12.66 3.80
CA GLU A 35 15.25 12.56 5.14
C GLU A 35 13.73 12.42 5.05
N THR A 36 13.07 13.22 4.20
CA THR A 36 11.61 13.13 3.96
C THR A 36 11.22 11.75 3.41
N LYS A 37 11.92 11.27 2.37
CA LYS A 37 11.69 9.93 1.82
C LYS A 37 11.90 8.82 2.84
N SER A 38 12.96 8.91 3.64
CA SER A 38 13.29 7.91 4.67
C SER A 38 12.24 7.88 5.77
N THR A 39 11.73 9.04 6.17
CA THR A 39 10.65 9.16 7.15
C THR A 39 9.37 8.51 6.64
N LEU A 40 8.91 8.88 5.43
CA LEU A 40 7.72 8.27 4.81
C LEU A 40 7.88 6.75 4.63
N ARG A 41 9.08 6.30 4.25
CA ARG A 41 9.42 4.87 4.14
C ARG A 41 9.16 4.14 5.46
N VAL A 42 9.63 4.68 6.59
CA VAL A 42 9.44 4.07 7.91
C VAL A 42 7.96 4.07 8.29
N LEU A 43 7.28 5.22 8.16
CA LEU A 43 5.86 5.36 8.52
C LEU A 43 4.95 4.41 7.72
N GLN A 44 5.29 4.12 6.47
CA GLN A 44 4.53 3.19 5.61
C GLN A 44 5.06 1.75 5.61
N MET A 45 6.08 1.46 6.44
CA MET A 45 6.75 0.16 6.54
C MET A 45 7.34 -0.32 5.21
N ASN A 46 7.90 0.61 4.44
CA ASN A 46 8.55 0.35 3.16
C ASN A 46 7.61 -0.25 2.09
N HIS A 47 6.31 0.08 2.14
CA HIS A 47 5.34 -0.34 1.14
C HIS A 47 4.72 0.89 0.46
N CYS A 48 4.44 0.75 -0.84
CA CYS A 48 3.72 1.75 -1.62
C CYS A 48 2.34 2.01 -1.01
N ALA A 49 1.96 3.29 -0.86
CA ALA A 49 0.67 3.68 -0.29
C ALA A 49 -0.54 3.11 -1.04
N TYR A 50 -0.42 2.88 -2.35
CA TYR A 50 -1.52 2.41 -3.19
C TYR A 50 -1.46 0.91 -3.49
N CYS A 51 -0.38 0.41 -4.07
CA CYS A 51 -0.30 -0.99 -4.48
C CYS A 51 0.22 -1.94 -3.39
N GLU A 52 0.71 -1.43 -2.26
CA GLU A 52 1.33 -2.19 -1.16
C GLU A 52 2.57 -3.03 -1.54
N ARG A 53 3.09 -2.86 -2.76
CA ARG A 53 4.39 -3.43 -3.17
C ARG A 53 5.51 -2.86 -2.31
N LYS A 54 6.52 -3.68 -2.04
CA LYS A 54 7.74 -3.25 -1.35
C LYS A 54 8.47 -2.20 -2.18
N LEU A 55 8.96 -1.16 -1.52
CA LEU A 55 9.69 -0.08 -2.18
C LEU A 55 11.18 -0.38 -2.22
N ASP A 56 11.71 -0.52 -3.43
CA ASP A 56 13.15 -0.47 -3.70
C ASP A 56 13.65 0.98 -3.68
N THR A 57 12.92 1.85 -4.38
CA THR A 57 13.12 3.29 -4.44
C THR A 57 11.84 3.98 -3.99
N VAL A 58 11.97 4.98 -3.11
CA VAL A 58 10.85 5.80 -2.64
C VAL A 58 10.68 7.02 -3.54
N PHE A 59 9.47 7.18 -4.06
CA PHE A 59 8.99 8.42 -4.65
C PHE A 59 8.02 9.09 -3.67
N ILE A 60 8.00 10.42 -3.66
CA ILE A 60 7.02 11.19 -2.89
C ILE A 60 5.92 11.57 -3.86
N GLU A 61 4.71 11.14 -3.53
CA GLU A 61 3.47 11.53 -4.22
C GLU A 61 2.68 12.49 -3.34
N HIS A 62 2.05 13.47 -3.97
CA HIS A 62 1.09 14.35 -3.34
C HIS A 62 -0.32 13.79 -3.49
N PHE A 63 -0.99 13.49 -2.38
CA PHE A 63 -2.38 13.03 -2.46
C PHE A 63 -3.27 14.10 -3.13
N ILE A 64 -3.26 15.32 -2.60
CA ILE A 64 -3.76 16.51 -3.28
C ILE A 64 -2.68 16.97 -4.25
N PRO A 65 -2.88 16.95 -5.58
CA PRO A 65 -1.84 17.29 -6.56
C PRO A 65 -1.32 18.73 -6.43
N GLN A 66 -0.07 18.96 -6.84
CA GLN A 66 0.54 20.31 -6.84
C GLN A 66 -0.25 21.31 -7.72
N SER A 67 -0.89 20.82 -8.79
CA SER A 67 -1.76 21.66 -9.64
C SER A 67 -3.00 22.21 -8.90
N ALA A 68 -3.35 21.63 -7.74
CA ALA A 68 -4.40 22.12 -6.85
C ALA A 68 -3.87 23.02 -5.72
N GLY A 69 -2.60 23.41 -5.76
CA GLY A 69 -1.99 24.37 -4.83
C GLY A 69 -1.30 23.76 -3.61
N SER A 70 -1.17 22.43 -3.53
CA SER A 70 -0.32 21.76 -2.55
C SER A 70 1.16 21.91 -2.91
N GLY A 71 2.02 21.81 -1.91
CA GLY A 71 3.44 22.04 -2.07
C GLY A 71 4.27 21.14 -1.16
N LEU A 72 4.47 21.58 0.08
CA LEU A 72 5.37 20.95 1.03
C LEU A 72 4.67 20.40 2.27
N GLU A 73 3.34 20.33 2.28
CA GLU A 73 2.56 19.80 3.40
C GLU A 73 2.87 18.31 3.59
N PHE A 74 3.53 17.97 4.71
CA PHE A 74 4.00 16.61 4.97
C PHE A 74 2.87 15.59 5.11
N ASP A 75 1.76 15.97 5.74
CA ASP A 75 0.56 15.13 5.81
C ASP A 75 -0.06 14.85 4.44
N ASN A 76 0.27 15.63 3.41
CA ASN A 76 -0.14 15.42 2.02
C ASN A 76 0.82 14.53 1.21
N PHE A 77 1.96 14.13 1.77
CA PHE A 77 2.93 13.27 1.09
C PHE A 77 2.61 11.79 1.31
N LEU A 78 2.91 10.97 0.33
CA LEU A 78 2.85 9.51 0.40
C LEU A 78 4.13 8.91 -0.19
N ALA A 79 4.68 7.87 0.44
CA ALA A 79 5.70 7.04 -0.18
C ALA A 79 5.06 6.08 -1.20
N VAL A 80 5.47 6.16 -2.45
CA VAL A 80 4.92 5.37 -3.54
C VAL A 80 6.02 4.70 -4.37
N CYS A 81 5.63 3.70 -5.14
CA CYS A 81 6.50 3.08 -6.14
C CYS A 81 6.69 4.03 -7.34
N SER A 82 7.50 3.63 -8.31
CA SER A 82 7.72 4.41 -9.53
C SER A 82 6.49 4.60 -10.41
N GLY A 83 5.36 3.96 -10.10
CA GLY A 83 4.17 3.93 -10.95
C GLY A 83 4.33 3.18 -12.27
N ASN A 84 5.46 2.52 -12.50
CA ASN A 84 5.75 1.81 -13.75
C ASN A 84 6.07 0.34 -13.48
N TYR A 85 5.23 -0.56 -14.00
CA TYR A 85 5.48 -2.00 -13.99
C TYR A 85 6.04 -2.41 -15.35
N TYR A 86 7.31 -2.79 -15.41
CA TYR A 86 7.96 -3.19 -16.67
C TYR A 86 7.74 -4.67 -16.94
N THR A 87 7.02 -5.00 -18.01
CA THR A 87 6.86 -6.38 -18.51
C THR A 87 8.05 -6.81 -19.37
N ASP A 88 8.69 -5.84 -20.04
CA ASP A 88 9.96 -6.02 -20.73
C ASP A 88 10.80 -4.74 -20.58
N LYS A 89 11.82 -4.78 -19.71
CA LYS A 89 12.69 -3.64 -19.45
C LYS A 89 13.53 -3.24 -20.67
N LEU A 90 13.89 -4.18 -21.53
CA LEU A 90 14.73 -3.92 -22.70
C LEU A 90 13.96 -3.22 -23.80
N LYS A 91 12.68 -3.57 -23.97
CA LYS A 91 11.79 -2.94 -24.96
C LYS A 91 11.06 -1.72 -24.43
N GLY A 92 11.14 -1.44 -23.13
CA GLY A 92 10.41 -0.35 -22.49
C GLY A 92 8.91 -0.60 -22.35
N ASN A 93 8.45 -1.85 -22.55
CA ASN A 93 7.05 -2.19 -22.37
C ASN A 93 6.70 -2.12 -20.89
N LYS A 94 5.71 -1.30 -20.58
CA LYS A 94 5.32 -1.01 -19.20
C LYS A 94 3.81 -0.85 -19.06
N ILE A 95 3.33 -1.14 -17.87
CA ILE A 95 1.97 -0.83 -17.39
C ILE A 95 2.11 0.31 -16.40
N GLU A 96 1.42 1.42 -16.66
CA GLU A 96 1.36 2.55 -15.74
C GLU A 96 0.29 2.29 -14.69
N HIS A 97 0.63 2.57 -13.42
CA HIS A 97 -0.23 2.39 -12.26
C HIS A 97 0.17 3.40 -11.17
N CYS A 98 -0.57 3.42 -10.05
CA CYS A 98 -0.27 4.26 -8.88
C CYS A 98 -0.06 5.73 -9.29
N ASP A 99 1.00 6.34 -8.77
CA ASP A 99 1.40 7.73 -8.98
C ASP A 99 1.47 8.13 -10.47
N THR A 100 2.20 7.37 -11.29
CA THR A 100 2.35 7.70 -12.72
C THR A 100 1.01 7.70 -13.47
N LYS A 101 0.13 6.75 -13.16
CA LYS A 101 -1.18 6.65 -13.83
C LYS A 101 -2.16 7.72 -13.32
N LYS A 102 -2.11 8.05 -12.03
CA LYS A 102 -2.90 9.12 -11.41
C LYS A 102 -2.53 10.48 -11.98
N GLY A 103 -1.23 10.79 -12.07
CA GLY A 103 -0.75 12.11 -12.44
C GLY A 103 -1.38 13.22 -11.59
N ASN A 104 -1.96 14.23 -12.24
CA ASN A 104 -2.58 15.38 -11.57
C ASN A 104 -4.08 15.18 -11.23
N VAL A 105 -4.62 13.96 -11.37
CA VAL A 105 -6.02 13.69 -11.05
C VAL A 105 -6.22 13.63 -9.54
N ASN A 106 -7.28 14.26 -9.04
CA ASN A 106 -7.70 14.14 -7.64
C ASN A 106 -8.32 12.77 -7.40
N LEU A 107 -7.91 12.11 -6.33
CA LEU A 107 -8.56 10.88 -5.86
C LEU A 107 -9.70 11.21 -4.90
N ASN A 108 -10.73 10.39 -4.95
CA ASN A 108 -11.81 10.33 -3.98
C ASN A 108 -11.47 9.35 -2.85
N ILE A 109 -10.78 8.25 -3.16
CA ILE A 109 -10.27 7.32 -2.16
C ILE A 109 -8.96 7.82 -1.55
N ASP A 110 -8.97 8.06 -0.24
CA ASP A 110 -7.81 8.51 0.51
C ASP A 110 -7.30 7.37 1.39
N PRO A 111 -6.08 6.83 1.14
CA PRO A 111 -5.56 5.71 1.93
C PRO A 111 -5.22 6.10 3.37
N ARG A 112 -5.31 7.39 3.73
CA ARG A 112 -5.10 7.90 5.09
C ARG A 112 -6.38 7.95 5.91
N LYS A 113 -7.54 7.68 5.29
CA LYS A 113 -8.85 7.73 5.93
C LYS A 113 -9.38 6.34 6.23
N ASN A 114 -9.64 6.07 7.50
CA ASN A 114 -10.08 4.75 7.95
C ASN A 114 -11.45 4.37 7.35
N ASP A 115 -12.40 5.30 7.31
CA ASP A 115 -13.72 5.12 6.72
C ASP A 115 -13.69 4.87 5.21
N HIS A 116 -12.63 5.28 4.50
CA HIS A 116 -12.43 4.92 3.10
C HIS A 116 -11.80 3.52 2.96
N ILE A 117 -10.79 3.20 3.79
CA ILE A 117 -10.13 1.88 3.76
C ILE A 117 -11.09 0.77 4.18
N ASP A 118 -12.01 1.03 5.11
CA ASP A 118 -12.98 0.06 5.59
C ASP A 118 -14.02 -0.35 4.52
N THR A 119 -14.19 0.43 3.45
CA THR A 119 -15.03 0.03 2.32
C THR A 119 -14.34 -0.91 1.35
N LEU A 120 -13.05 -1.17 1.54
CA LEU A 120 -12.26 -1.99 0.64
C LEU A 120 -12.29 -3.45 1.03
N SER A 121 -12.34 -4.31 0.02
CA SER A 121 -12.18 -5.75 0.17
C SER A 121 -11.35 -6.30 -0.99
N TYR A 122 -11.12 -7.62 -0.96
CA TYR A 122 -10.57 -8.32 -2.10
C TYR A 122 -11.53 -9.41 -2.55
N SER A 123 -11.46 -9.78 -3.83
CA SER A 123 -12.10 -10.95 -4.39
C SER A 123 -11.17 -12.18 -4.34
N GLU A 124 -11.72 -13.35 -4.66
CA GLU A 124 -10.95 -14.59 -4.78
C GLU A 124 -9.83 -14.49 -5.83
N ASP A 125 -10.04 -13.75 -6.91
CA ASP A 125 -9.05 -13.52 -7.98
C ASP A 125 -8.01 -12.43 -7.64
N ALA A 126 -7.96 -12.01 -6.37
CA ALA A 126 -7.06 -10.99 -5.84
C ALA A 126 -7.29 -9.56 -6.40
N SER A 127 -8.46 -9.29 -6.97
CA SER A 127 -8.86 -7.92 -7.31
C SER A 127 -9.20 -7.14 -6.04
N LEU A 128 -8.72 -5.90 -5.96
CA LEU A 128 -9.09 -4.94 -4.92
C LEU A 128 -10.43 -4.31 -5.30
N THR A 129 -11.41 -4.38 -4.42
CA THR A 129 -12.77 -3.91 -4.68
C THR A 129 -13.26 -2.94 -3.62
N SER A 130 -14.24 -2.11 -3.96
CA SER A 130 -14.97 -1.21 -3.09
C SER A 130 -16.45 -1.20 -3.46
N GLU A 131 -17.34 -1.21 -2.47
CA GLU A 131 -18.78 -1.04 -2.70
C GLU A 131 -19.13 0.42 -3.06
N VAL A 132 -18.24 1.36 -2.76
CA VAL A 132 -18.39 2.76 -3.13
C VAL A 132 -17.89 2.96 -4.56
N MET A 133 -18.83 3.14 -5.50
CA MET A 133 -18.54 3.20 -6.95
C MET A 133 -17.44 4.20 -7.33
N ILE A 134 -17.42 5.37 -6.70
CA ILE A 134 -16.40 6.39 -7.02
C ILE A 134 -15.00 5.97 -6.55
N PHE A 135 -14.90 5.20 -5.46
CA PHE A 135 -13.62 4.61 -5.04
C PHE A 135 -13.21 3.45 -5.96
N GLN A 136 -14.16 2.66 -6.44
CA GLN A 136 -13.87 1.61 -7.43
C GLN A 136 -13.28 2.21 -8.72
N HIS A 137 -13.85 3.32 -9.19
CA HIS A 137 -13.31 4.05 -10.34
C HIS A 137 -11.86 4.51 -10.11
N ASP A 138 -11.55 5.08 -8.95
CA ASP A 138 -10.19 5.47 -8.61
C ASP A 138 -9.22 4.27 -8.61
N ILE A 139 -9.66 3.11 -8.10
CA ILE A 139 -8.86 1.88 -8.02
C ILE A 139 -8.54 1.33 -9.41
N ASP A 140 -9.54 1.23 -10.29
CA ASP A 140 -9.40 0.57 -11.59
C ASP A 140 -8.87 1.51 -12.68
N ASP A 141 -9.38 2.74 -12.76
CA ASP A 141 -9.15 3.61 -13.91
C ASP A 141 -8.04 4.65 -13.65
N ILE A 142 -7.99 5.22 -12.44
CA ILE A 142 -7.03 6.26 -12.07
C ILE A 142 -5.72 5.66 -11.56
N LEU A 143 -5.80 4.66 -10.69
CA LEU A 143 -4.62 4.03 -10.09
C LEU A 143 -4.22 2.73 -10.78
N ASN A 144 -5.12 2.12 -11.56
CA ASN A 144 -4.91 0.83 -12.24
C ASN A 144 -4.31 -0.22 -11.30
N LEU A 145 -5.01 -0.51 -10.20
CA LEU A 145 -4.54 -1.43 -9.16
C LEU A 145 -4.97 -2.89 -9.40
N ASN A 146 -5.64 -3.21 -10.50
CA ASN A 146 -6.16 -4.56 -10.76
C ASN A 146 -5.65 -5.19 -12.07
N PHE A 147 -4.57 -4.67 -12.65
CA PHE A 147 -3.90 -5.35 -13.76
C PHE A 147 -3.37 -6.72 -13.34
N TYR A 148 -3.28 -7.61 -14.32
CA TYR A 148 -3.05 -9.04 -14.12
C TYR A 148 -1.81 -9.34 -13.26
N GLU A 149 -0.67 -8.73 -13.55
CA GLU A 149 0.58 -9.01 -12.84
C GLU A 149 0.52 -8.59 -11.37
N LEU A 150 -0.14 -7.49 -11.03
CA LEU A 150 -0.30 -7.07 -9.63
C LEU A 150 -1.20 -8.03 -8.84
N LYS A 151 -2.27 -8.54 -9.47
CA LYS A 151 -3.11 -9.57 -8.87
C LYS A 151 -2.34 -10.87 -8.64
N ARG A 152 -1.50 -11.27 -9.60
CA ARG A 152 -0.61 -12.42 -9.45
C ARG A 152 0.39 -12.21 -8.30
N GLU A 153 1.04 -11.05 -8.21
CA GLU A 153 1.98 -10.74 -7.11
C GLU A 153 1.32 -10.81 -5.73
N ARG A 154 0.08 -10.33 -5.59
CA ARG A 154 -0.72 -10.49 -4.36
C ARG A 154 -0.90 -11.96 -4.00
N GLN A 155 -1.31 -12.78 -4.96
CA GLN A 155 -1.52 -14.22 -4.77
C GLN A 155 -0.21 -14.93 -4.41
N ASP A 156 0.90 -14.60 -5.09
CA ASP A 156 2.22 -15.16 -4.84
C ASP A 156 2.72 -14.83 -3.43
N ALA A 157 2.50 -13.58 -2.96
CA ALA A 157 2.84 -13.18 -1.61
C ALA A 157 2.07 -13.98 -0.55
N TYR A 158 0.76 -14.21 -0.74
CA TYR A 158 0.00 -15.06 0.16
C TYR A 158 0.48 -16.53 0.12
N ASN A 159 0.74 -17.08 -1.07
CA ASN A 159 1.24 -18.45 -1.23
C ASN A 159 2.58 -18.65 -0.51
N LYS A 160 3.46 -17.67 -0.57
CA LYS A 160 4.73 -17.68 0.17
C LYS A 160 4.50 -17.75 1.68
N ILE A 161 3.59 -16.94 2.22
CA ILE A 161 3.23 -16.99 3.64
C ILE A 161 2.63 -18.36 4.03
N ASP A 162 1.80 -18.94 3.15
CA ASP A 162 1.22 -20.27 3.39
C ASP A 162 2.30 -21.35 3.47
N LEU A 163 3.27 -21.33 2.57
CA LEU A 163 4.40 -22.27 2.61
C LEU A 163 5.28 -22.07 3.84
N GLU A 164 5.65 -20.82 4.13
CA GLU A 164 6.61 -20.49 5.20
C GLU A 164 6.04 -20.67 6.61
N TYR A 165 4.80 -20.24 6.85
CA TYR A 165 4.24 -20.14 8.21
C TYR A 165 3.14 -21.17 8.49
N ILE A 166 2.53 -21.75 7.46
CA ILE A 166 1.35 -22.60 7.62
C ILE A 166 1.70 -24.07 7.37
N VAL A 167 2.36 -24.39 6.26
CA VAL A 167 2.61 -25.77 5.82
C VAL A 167 3.99 -26.29 6.26
N GLY A 168 4.96 -25.40 6.48
CA GLY A 168 6.34 -25.78 6.85
C GLY A 168 6.44 -26.75 8.04
N GLU A 169 7.30 -27.76 7.91
CA GLU A 169 7.45 -28.85 8.89
C GLU A 169 7.75 -28.35 10.31
N ALA A 170 8.49 -27.25 10.45
CA ALA A 170 8.80 -26.61 11.73
C ALA A 170 7.57 -26.05 12.48
N HIS A 171 6.41 -25.97 11.82
CA HIS A 171 5.20 -25.34 12.34
C HIS A 171 4.07 -26.34 12.62
N GLN A 172 4.29 -27.63 12.40
CA GLN A 172 3.33 -28.70 12.69
C GLN A 172 3.06 -28.91 14.19
N ILE A 173 3.90 -28.32 15.07
CA ILE A 173 3.74 -28.40 16.53
C ILE A 173 2.60 -27.49 17.05
N PHE A 174 2.31 -26.39 16.34
CA PHE A 174 1.28 -25.43 16.75
C PHE A 174 -0.05 -25.72 16.06
N PRO A 175 -1.21 -25.39 16.66
CA PRO A 175 -2.49 -25.46 15.95
C PRO A 175 -2.56 -24.48 14.77
N LEU A 176 -3.16 -24.89 13.65
CA LEU A 176 -3.31 -24.05 12.45
C LEU A 176 -3.95 -22.70 12.76
N LYS A 177 -4.99 -22.70 13.60
CA LYS A 177 -5.73 -21.51 14.03
C LYS A 177 -4.81 -20.47 14.68
N ASP A 178 -3.87 -20.90 15.51
CA ASP A 178 -2.95 -20.00 16.20
C ASP A 178 -1.89 -19.43 15.26
N ARG A 179 -1.44 -20.23 14.28
CA ARG A 179 -0.55 -19.74 13.22
C ARG A 179 -1.23 -18.67 12.37
N LEU A 180 -2.48 -18.91 11.97
CA LEU A 180 -3.29 -17.94 11.22
C LEU A 180 -3.51 -16.65 12.02
N ARG A 181 -3.82 -16.73 13.32
CA ARG A 181 -3.96 -15.54 14.19
C ARG A 181 -2.66 -14.73 14.28
N LYS A 182 -1.51 -15.39 14.35
CA LYS A 182 -0.21 -14.71 14.33
C LYS A 182 0.00 -13.96 13.01
N ILE A 183 -0.26 -14.61 11.87
CA ILE A 183 -0.16 -13.99 10.55
C ILE A 183 -1.14 -12.81 10.44
N LEU A 184 -2.37 -12.96 10.92
CA LEU A 184 -3.37 -11.90 10.93
C LEU A 184 -2.84 -10.67 11.68
N SER A 185 -2.30 -10.86 12.89
CA SER A 185 -1.72 -9.76 13.68
C SER A 185 -0.57 -9.05 12.95
N MET A 186 0.32 -9.80 12.29
CA MET A 186 1.41 -9.22 11.49
C MET A 186 0.90 -8.45 10.26
N ALA A 187 -0.13 -8.99 9.58
CA ALA A 187 -0.77 -8.34 8.44
C ALA A 187 -1.53 -7.06 8.85
N GLU A 188 -2.21 -7.06 9.99
CA GLU A 188 -2.86 -5.88 10.55
C GLU A 188 -1.87 -4.78 10.91
N ARG A 189 -0.67 -5.16 11.35
CA ARG A 189 0.44 -4.23 11.56
C ARG A 189 1.07 -3.76 10.26
N GLY A 190 0.79 -4.39 9.11
CA GLY A 190 1.32 -3.97 7.81
C GLY A 190 2.73 -4.50 7.49
N GLU A 191 3.15 -5.58 8.16
CA GLU A 191 4.52 -6.16 8.08
C GLU A 191 4.82 -6.89 6.77
N PHE A 192 3.78 -7.30 6.04
CA PHE A 192 3.95 -8.02 4.79
C PHE A 192 3.73 -7.11 3.57
N GLU A 193 4.41 -7.45 2.48
CA GLU A 193 4.01 -6.96 1.17
C GLU A 193 2.60 -7.45 0.86
N PHE A 194 1.72 -6.56 0.41
CA PHE A 194 0.28 -6.83 0.25
C PHE A 194 -0.43 -7.28 1.55
N SER A 195 -0.07 -6.68 2.68
CA SER A 195 -0.67 -6.96 3.99
C SER A 195 -2.20 -6.96 3.99
N ALA A 196 -2.86 -6.02 3.30
CA ALA A 196 -4.33 -5.99 3.25
C ALA A 196 -4.91 -7.24 2.55
N TYR A 197 -4.27 -7.71 1.48
CA TYR A 197 -4.69 -8.93 0.78
C TYR A 197 -4.43 -10.18 1.64
N ILE A 198 -3.29 -10.24 2.32
CA ILE A 198 -2.97 -11.34 3.24
C ILE A 198 -3.99 -11.39 4.38
N LYS A 199 -4.32 -10.24 4.98
CA LYS A 199 -5.38 -10.12 6.00
C LYS A 199 -6.69 -10.71 5.48
N PHE A 200 -7.14 -10.30 4.29
CA PHE A 200 -8.35 -10.83 3.66
C PHE A 200 -8.35 -12.36 3.57
N ARG A 201 -7.27 -12.96 3.03
CA ARG A 201 -7.15 -14.41 2.86
C ARG A 201 -7.13 -15.16 4.18
N VAL A 202 -6.40 -14.65 5.18
CA VAL A 202 -6.30 -15.26 6.50
C VAL A 202 -7.64 -15.21 7.24
N VAL A 203 -8.36 -14.08 7.18
CA VAL A 203 -9.71 -13.95 7.77
C VAL A 203 -10.67 -14.95 7.13
N ALA A 204 -10.67 -15.08 5.81
CA ALA A 204 -11.52 -16.05 5.11
C ALA A 204 -11.24 -17.49 5.57
N ARG A 205 -9.96 -17.85 5.73
CA ARG A 205 -9.56 -19.20 6.16
C ARG A 205 -9.91 -19.47 7.63
N LEU A 206 -9.75 -18.48 8.52
CA LEU A 206 -10.16 -18.60 9.92
C LEU A 206 -11.67 -18.85 10.04
N LYS A 207 -12.49 -18.08 9.31
CA LYS A 207 -13.95 -18.27 9.27
C LYS A 207 -14.34 -19.66 8.78
N TYR A 208 -13.67 -20.16 7.74
CA TYR A 208 -13.93 -21.51 7.23
C TYR A 208 -13.67 -22.59 8.30
N ILE A 209 -12.54 -22.50 9.02
CA ILE A 209 -12.20 -23.43 10.10
C ILE A 209 -13.24 -23.36 11.23
N GLU A 210 -13.61 -22.15 11.65
CA GLU A 210 -14.58 -21.94 12.74
C GLU A 210 -15.97 -22.48 12.38
N ASN A 211 -16.40 -22.35 11.13
CA ASN A 211 -17.67 -22.93 10.69
C ASN A 211 -17.61 -24.46 10.67
N SER A 212 -16.49 -25.05 10.22
CA SER A 212 -16.33 -26.52 10.18
C SER A 212 -16.20 -27.17 11.57
N GLU A 213 -15.85 -26.42 12.61
CA GLU A 213 -15.79 -26.90 14.01
C GLU A 213 -17.17 -26.90 14.68
N ASN A 214 -18.17 -26.20 14.11
CA ASN A 214 -19.52 -26.05 14.66
C ASN A 214 -20.59 -26.90 13.94
N GLU A 215 -20.21 -27.64 12.90
CA GLU A 215 -21.03 -28.62 12.17
C GLU A 215 -20.73 -30.05 12.64
#